data_AF-A0A930IPC9-F1
#
_entry.id   AF-A0A930IPC9-F1
#
_cell.length_a   1.000
_cell.length_b   1.000
_cell.length_c   1.000
_cell.angle_alpha   90.00
_cell.angle_beta   90.00
_cell.angle_gamma   90.00
#
_symmetry.space_group_name_H-M   'P 1'
#
loop_
_entity.id
_entity.type
_entity.pdbx_description
1 polymer ?
#
loop_
_entity_poly.entity_id
_entity_poly.type
_entity_poly.pdbx_seq_one_letter_code
_entity_poly.pdbx_strand_id
1 'polypeptide(L)'
;MRRISKFFMALAIVASPLALTSCDDDPWGDNNYYYNDLVSDAVRNYLREYPSGSSYYTAYNWFYYYYPEATTSEFYAFMDAVGYNSSYNWNNNYRQEENGQVNTLVEAQTLTGEWDGNMTLEYTDDTTHQRKRNSFRANMKFFQYNSSTDSRQGNGVEVDTDAQGNTQTLAFSWKVLDNGNIEIKYTKTGTIFNLDINATNDGFHLGYDKTKGYDTFYGVARSTNTTDVMRFDLARQRPASAKAQNALTRASSKASFGSAKANDYAKNSAGAVNGLRER
;
A
#
# COMPACT_ATOMS: atom_id res chain seq x y z
N MET A 1 11.90 -38.47 65.01
CA MET A 1 10.65 -39.23 64.82
C MET A 1 9.47 -38.26 64.83
N ARG A 2 8.61 -38.34 63.78
CA ARG A 2 7.13 -38.17 63.76
C ARG A 2 6.56 -36.79 64.20
N ARG A 3 6.02 -35.95 63.29
CA ARG A 3 4.66 -35.93 62.69
C ARG A 3 3.51 -36.11 63.71
N ILE A 4 2.53 -35.20 63.68
CA ILE A 4 1.04 -35.35 63.76
C ILE A 4 0.46 -33.91 63.81
N SER A 5 -0.15 -33.35 62.76
CA SER A 5 -1.51 -33.55 62.23
C SER A 5 -2.67 -33.00 63.10
N LYS A 6 -3.28 -31.91 62.58
CA LYS A 6 -4.71 -31.76 62.23
C LYS A 6 -5.73 -31.19 63.25
N PHE A 7 -6.36 -30.10 62.78
CA PHE A 7 -7.79 -29.73 62.75
C PHE A 7 -8.56 -29.43 64.04
N PHE A 8 -9.13 -28.22 64.09
CA PHE A 8 -10.50 -27.97 64.55
C PHE A 8 -11.21 -26.98 63.61
N MET A 9 -12.43 -27.35 63.22
CA MET A 9 -13.37 -26.67 62.34
C MET A 9 -14.70 -26.54 63.09
N ALA A 10 -15.34 -25.36 63.05
CA ALA A 10 -16.78 -25.08 63.20
C ALA A 10 -16.93 -23.54 63.14
N LEU A 11 -17.54 -22.86 62.17
CA LEU A 11 -18.81 -22.94 61.42
C LEU A 11 -20.07 -22.53 62.22
N ALA A 12 -20.64 -21.39 61.79
CA ALA A 12 -22.07 -20.98 61.70
C ALA A 12 -22.18 -19.47 62.09
N ILE A 13 -22.94 -18.58 61.43
CA ILE A 13 -24.29 -18.69 60.87
C ILE A 13 -24.49 -17.71 59.69
N VAL A 14 -25.00 -18.27 58.59
CA VAL A 14 -25.96 -17.80 57.57
C VAL A 14 -26.55 -16.38 57.68
N ALA A 15 -26.31 -15.55 56.66
CA ALA A 15 -27.30 -14.59 56.13
C ALA A 15 -26.93 -14.20 54.68
N SER A 16 -27.61 -14.79 53.70
CA SER A 16 -27.81 -14.27 52.34
C SER A 16 -29.17 -14.82 51.85
N PRO A 17 -29.89 -14.23 50.87
CA PRO A 17 -29.58 -13.05 50.05
C PRO A 17 -30.75 -12.04 49.92
N LEU A 18 -30.49 -10.78 49.60
CA LEU A 18 -31.28 -10.03 48.62
C LEU A 18 -30.37 -9.03 47.91
N ALA A 19 -30.20 -9.27 46.62
CA ALA A 19 -29.48 -8.46 45.66
C ALA A 19 -30.14 -7.08 45.51
N LEU A 20 -29.32 -6.05 45.32
CA LEU A 20 -29.41 -5.08 44.22
C LEU A 20 -28.07 -4.31 44.17
N THR A 21 -27.01 -4.95 43.66
CA THR A 21 -25.93 -4.20 43.01
C THR A 21 -26.25 -4.25 41.53
N SER A 22 -26.60 -3.10 40.95
CA SER A 22 -26.86 -3.01 39.51
C SER A 22 -25.63 -3.48 38.74
N CYS A 23 -25.84 -4.46 37.88
CA CYS A 23 -24.92 -4.81 36.80
C CYS A 23 -24.65 -3.56 35.94
N ASP A 24 -23.39 -3.32 35.64
CA ASP A 24 -22.94 -3.41 34.25
C ASP A 24 -21.51 -3.95 34.27
N ASP A 25 -21.41 -5.26 34.06
CA ASP A 25 -20.17 -5.93 33.71
C ASP A 25 -19.84 -5.56 32.26
N ASP A 26 -18.74 -4.86 32.01
CA ASP A 26 -18.17 -4.74 30.66
C ASP A 26 -16.99 -5.74 30.52
N PRO A 27 -17.18 -6.87 29.81
CA PRO A 27 -16.32 -8.04 29.95
C PRO A 27 -15.43 -8.29 28.74
N TRP A 28 -14.53 -7.38 28.33
CA TRP A 28 -13.51 -7.70 27.31
C TRP A 28 -12.15 -7.01 27.51
N GLY A 29 -11.35 -7.57 28.44
CA GLY A 29 -9.92 -7.90 28.22
C GLY A 29 -8.94 -6.80 27.82
N ASP A 30 -8.37 -6.16 28.84
CA ASP A 30 -7.15 -5.35 28.78
C ASP A 30 -5.97 -6.10 28.13
N ASN A 31 -5.52 -5.66 26.95
CA ASN A 31 -4.23 -6.01 26.38
C ASN A 31 -3.68 -4.85 25.54
N ASN A 32 -3.35 -3.78 26.26
CA ASN A 32 -2.87 -2.50 25.75
C ASN A 32 -1.43 -2.60 25.23
N TYR A 33 -1.26 -2.78 23.92
CA TYR A 33 0.03 -2.78 23.22
C TYR A 33 0.25 -1.41 22.56
N TYR A 34 0.95 -0.52 23.27
CA TYR A 34 1.61 0.71 22.81
C TYR A 34 1.29 1.18 21.37
N TYR A 35 0.43 2.18 21.23
CA TYR A 35 0.41 3.02 20.04
C TYR A 35 1.76 3.74 19.92
N ASN A 36 2.47 3.53 18.81
CA ASN A 36 3.72 4.23 18.50
C ASN A 36 3.50 5.77 18.53
N ASP A 37 4.54 6.55 18.88
CA ASP A 37 4.47 8.01 19.05
C ASP A 37 3.90 8.73 17.81
N LEU A 38 4.34 8.33 16.61
CA LEU A 38 3.84 8.85 15.34
C LEU A 38 2.33 8.60 15.16
N VAL A 39 1.87 7.37 15.40
CA VAL A 39 0.46 7.00 15.23
C VAL A 39 -0.41 7.75 16.24
N SER A 40 0.04 7.81 17.49
CA SER A 40 -0.66 8.54 18.54
C SER A 40 -0.80 10.01 18.20
N ASP A 41 0.27 10.63 17.69
CA ASP A 41 0.27 12.01 17.26
C ASP A 41 -0.67 12.25 16.08
N ALA A 42 -0.60 11.38 15.07
CA ALA A 42 -1.44 11.43 13.89
C ALA A 42 -2.93 11.27 14.24
N VAL A 43 -3.29 10.32 15.12
CA VAL A 43 -4.67 10.14 15.58
C VAL A 43 -5.18 11.40 16.29
N ARG A 44 -4.39 11.99 17.18
CA ARG A 44 -4.77 13.24 17.88
C ARG A 44 -4.97 14.40 16.92
N ASN A 45 -4.02 14.60 16.02
CA ASN A 45 -4.08 15.69 15.04
C ASN A 45 -5.24 15.52 14.08
N TYR A 46 -5.52 14.29 13.64
CA TYR A 46 -6.64 13.96 12.79
C TYR A 46 -7.98 14.21 13.49
N LEU A 47 -8.16 13.74 14.72
CA LEU A 47 -9.41 13.94 15.47
C LEU A 47 -9.65 15.41 15.85
N ARG A 48 -8.59 16.22 15.93
CA ARG A 48 -8.74 17.68 16.09
C ARG A 48 -9.31 18.35 14.85
N GLU A 49 -8.95 17.86 13.67
CA GLU A 49 -9.43 18.37 12.38
C GLU A 49 -10.78 17.75 11.98
N TYR A 50 -10.99 16.48 12.31
CA TYR A 50 -12.19 15.70 12.02
C TYR A 50 -12.79 15.10 13.32
N PRO A 51 -13.37 15.94 14.20
CA PRO A 51 -13.85 15.50 15.52
C PRO A 51 -15.03 14.53 15.48
N SER A 52 -15.81 14.53 14.40
CA SER A 52 -16.90 13.56 14.17
C SER A 52 -16.44 12.35 13.34
N GLY A 53 -15.13 12.17 13.19
CA GLY A 53 -14.55 11.28 12.21
C GLY A 53 -14.73 11.80 10.79
N SER A 54 -14.31 10.98 9.83
CA SER A 54 -14.55 11.24 8.42
C SER A 54 -14.56 9.92 7.64
N SER A 55 -14.71 9.98 6.32
CA SER A 55 -14.64 8.78 5.50
C SER A 55 -13.28 8.08 5.63
N TYR A 56 -13.24 6.75 5.41
CA TYR A 56 -12.00 5.97 5.35
C TYR A 56 -10.91 6.68 4.52
N TYR A 57 -11.29 7.21 3.36
CA TYR A 57 -10.34 7.84 2.45
C TYR A 57 -9.89 9.24 2.87
N THR A 58 -10.69 9.97 3.64
CA THR A 58 -10.30 11.27 4.19
C THR A 58 -9.28 11.05 5.31
N ALA A 59 -9.50 10.07 6.20
CA ALA A 59 -8.49 9.61 7.16
C ALA A 59 -7.20 9.16 6.47
N TYR A 60 -7.33 8.31 5.46
CA TYR A 60 -6.23 7.79 4.66
C TYR A 60 -5.34 8.88 4.08
N ASN A 61 -5.94 9.81 3.33
CA ASN A 61 -5.21 10.85 2.61
C ASN A 61 -4.59 11.86 3.56
N TRP A 62 -5.30 12.19 4.63
CA TRP A 62 -4.79 13.06 5.67
C TRP A 62 -3.54 12.46 6.31
N PHE A 63 -3.57 11.18 6.68
CA PHE A 63 -2.43 10.52 7.31
C PHE A 63 -1.21 10.49 6.39
N TYR A 64 -1.39 10.08 5.14
CA TYR A 64 -0.26 10.02 4.20
C TYR A 64 0.26 11.39 3.76
N TYR A 65 -0.56 12.44 3.81
CA TYR A 65 -0.11 13.79 3.51
C TYR A 65 0.75 14.38 4.63
N TYR A 66 0.34 14.21 5.88
CA TYR A 66 1.03 14.78 7.03
C TYR A 66 2.12 13.87 7.61
N TYR A 67 2.09 12.57 7.30
CA TYR A 67 3.05 11.57 7.76
C TYR A 67 3.55 10.70 6.59
N PRO A 68 4.16 11.27 5.54
CA PRO A 68 4.63 10.54 4.36
C PRO A 68 5.73 9.51 4.66
N GLU A 69 6.47 9.70 5.74
CA GLU A 69 7.49 8.78 6.28
C GLU A 69 6.88 7.59 7.03
N ALA A 70 5.59 7.62 7.33
CA ALA A 70 4.93 6.58 8.08
C ALA A 70 5.03 5.23 7.36
N THR A 71 5.37 4.21 8.13
CA THR A 71 5.37 2.83 7.67
C THR A 71 3.94 2.36 7.43
N THR A 72 3.80 1.32 6.62
CA THR A 72 2.51 0.71 6.34
C THR A 72 1.81 0.19 7.61
N SER A 73 2.57 -0.22 8.65
CA SER A 73 2.01 -0.59 9.96
C SER A 73 1.40 0.60 10.69
N GLU A 74 2.07 1.75 10.68
CA GLU A 74 1.62 2.95 11.36
C GLU A 74 0.38 3.53 10.69
N PHE A 75 0.32 3.46 9.37
CA PHE A 75 -0.89 3.75 8.60
C PHE A 75 -2.07 2.88 9.04
N TYR A 76 -1.93 1.54 9.09
CA TYR A 76 -3.04 0.68 9.49
C TYR A 76 -3.46 0.89 10.95
N ALA A 77 -2.50 1.13 11.86
CA ALA A 77 -2.81 1.44 13.26
C ALA A 77 -3.55 2.77 13.41
N PHE A 78 -3.19 3.79 12.63
CA PHE A 78 -3.94 5.04 12.55
C PHE A 78 -5.36 4.81 12.02
N MET A 79 -5.49 4.08 10.91
CA MET A 79 -6.79 3.82 10.28
C MET A 79 -7.73 3.04 11.19
N ASP A 80 -7.22 2.04 11.91
CA ASP A 80 -7.97 1.28 12.90
C ASP A 80 -8.46 2.17 14.05
N ALA A 81 -7.57 3.00 14.60
CA ALA A 81 -7.88 3.91 15.71
C ALA A 81 -8.94 4.96 15.35
N VAL A 82 -8.83 5.59 14.19
CA VAL A 82 -9.78 6.64 13.77
C VAL A 82 -11.05 6.08 13.16
N GLY A 83 -10.99 4.86 12.61
CA GLY A 83 -12.14 4.11 12.11
C GLY A 83 -13.07 3.64 13.22
N TYR A 84 -12.52 3.22 14.36
CA TYR A 84 -13.31 2.84 15.55
C TYR A 84 -14.06 4.04 16.16
N ASN A 85 -13.57 5.26 15.95
CA ASN A 85 -14.17 6.51 16.43
C ASN A 85 -15.19 7.13 15.43
N SER A 86 -15.50 6.44 14.33
CA SER A 86 -16.39 6.93 13.27
C SER A 86 -17.78 6.28 13.38
N SER A 87 -18.85 7.09 13.29
CA SER A 87 -20.24 6.59 13.20
C SER A 87 -20.54 5.80 11.91
N TYR A 88 -19.63 5.83 10.94
CA TYR A 88 -19.70 5.01 9.73
C TYR A 88 -18.87 3.74 9.92
N ASN A 89 -19.55 2.60 10.04
CA ASN A 89 -18.92 1.28 9.98
C ASN A 89 -18.35 1.08 8.57
N TRP A 90 -17.02 1.14 8.42
CA TRP A 90 -16.33 1.00 7.14
C TRP A 90 -16.47 -0.45 6.64
N ASN A 91 -17.53 -0.71 5.87
CA ASN A 91 -17.93 -2.06 5.47
C ASN A 91 -17.08 -2.58 4.29
N ASN A 92 -16.29 -3.62 4.54
CA ASN A 92 -15.29 -4.24 3.63
C ASN A 92 -15.90 -5.20 2.57
N ASN A 93 -17.06 -4.90 2.01
CA ASN A 93 -17.82 -5.83 1.16
C ASN A 93 -18.11 -5.33 -0.25
N TYR A 94 -17.09 -5.26 -1.12
CA TYR A 94 -17.29 -5.26 -2.57
C TYR A 94 -16.31 -6.24 -3.24
N ARG A 95 -16.83 -7.42 -3.59
CA ARG A 95 -16.16 -8.45 -4.39
C ARG A 95 -17.15 -8.91 -5.45
N GLN A 96 -16.86 -8.71 -6.74
CA GLN A 96 -17.61 -9.32 -7.83
C GLN A 96 -16.70 -9.79 -8.97
N GLU A 97 -17.19 -10.84 -9.62
CA GLU A 97 -16.53 -11.69 -10.61
C GLU A 97 -16.30 -11.03 -11.97
N GLU A 98 -15.42 -11.64 -12.76
CA GLU A 98 -14.90 -11.20 -14.05
C GLU A 98 -15.98 -10.83 -15.08
N ASN A 99 -16.04 -9.55 -15.46
CA ASN A 99 -16.75 -9.08 -16.65
C ASN A 99 -15.92 -7.98 -17.34
N GLY A 100 -15.93 -7.88 -18.67
CA GLY A 100 -14.97 -7.08 -19.44
C GLY A 100 -14.94 -5.57 -19.14
N GLN A 101 -16.08 -4.96 -18.76
CA GLN A 101 -16.13 -3.56 -18.25
C GLN A 101 -15.67 -3.43 -16.80
N VAL A 102 -15.74 -4.53 -16.03
CA VAL A 102 -15.29 -4.65 -14.62
C VAL A 102 -13.75 -4.80 -14.55
N ASN A 103 -13.08 -5.08 -15.68
CA ASN A 103 -11.64 -5.34 -15.76
C ASN A 103 -10.79 -4.12 -15.33
N THR A 104 -11.09 -2.91 -15.84
CA THR A 104 -10.26 -1.70 -15.56
C THR A 104 -10.35 -1.19 -14.12
N LEU A 105 -11.49 -1.42 -13.43
CA LEU A 105 -11.60 -1.11 -12.01
C LEU A 105 -10.83 -2.12 -11.16
N VAL A 106 -10.92 -3.41 -11.46
CA VAL A 106 -10.13 -4.45 -10.78
C VAL A 106 -8.64 -4.25 -11.06
N GLU A 107 -8.28 -3.78 -12.25
CA GLU A 107 -6.92 -3.38 -12.59
C GLU A 107 -6.43 -2.22 -11.72
N ALA A 108 -7.22 -1.14 -11.60
CA ALA A 108 -6.90 -0.01 -10.72
C ALA A 108 -6.76 -0.42 -9.24
N GLN A 109 -7.65 -1.32 -8.77
CA GLN A 109 -7.58 -1.90 -7.42
C GLN A 109 -6.35 -2.80 -7.25
N THR A 110 -5.95 -3.51 -8.30
CA THR A 110 -4.73 -4.33 -8.29
C THR A 110 -3.50 -3.41 -8.30
N LEU A 111 -3.49 -2.31 -9.03
CA LEU A 111 -2.38 -1.35 -9.01
C LEU A 111 -2.20 -0.69 -7.64
N THR A 112 -3.30 -0.44 -6.92
CA THR A 112 -3.29 0.25 -5.62
C THR A 112 -2.44 -0.50 -4.57
N GLY A 113 -1.74 0.26 -3.74
CA GLY A 113 -0.84 -0.25 -2.70
C GLY A 113 0.64 0.00 -2.99
N GLU A 114 1.49 -0.69 -2.25
CA GLU A 114 2.95 -0.50 -2.27
C GLU A 114 3.65 -1.57 -3.11
N TRP A 115 4.56 -1.09 -3.95
CA TRP A 115 5.39 -1.87 -4.86
C TRP A 115 6.83 -1.45 -4.71
N ASP A 116 7.73 -2.42 -4.65
CA ASP A 116 9.15 -2.11 -4.51
C ASP A 116 10.00 -3.06 -5.36
N GLY A 117 11.07 -2.52 -5.94
CA GLY A 117 11.97 -3.26 -6.80
C GLY A 117 12.89 -2.36 -7.60
N ASN A 118 13.38 -2.87 -8.72
CA ASN A 118 14.37 -2.17 -9.53
C ASN A 118 13.71 -1.41 -10.68
N MET A 119 14.23 -0.23 -10.98
CA MET A 119 13.78 0.59 -12.10
C MET A 119 14.97 1.12 -12.90
N THR A 120 14.76 1.29 -14.20
CA THR A 120 15.70 1.97 -15.09
C THR A 120 14.95 3.01 -15.89
N LEU A 121 15.43 4.25 -15.81
CA LEU A 121 14.93 5.36 -16.62
C LEU A 121 15.93 5.66 -17.74
N GLU A 122 15.47 5.61 -18.97
CA GLU A 122 16.20 6.04 -20.16
C GLU A 122 15.65 7.37 -20.65
N TYR A 123 16.49 8.39 -20.78
CA TYR A 123 16.09 9.74 -21.17
C TYR A 123 17.15 10.38 -22.07
N THR A 124 16.76 11.45 -22.77
CA THR A 124 17.71 12.27 -23.52
C THR A 124 18.13 13.43 -22.64
N ASP A 125 19.41 13.54 -22.36
CA ASP A 125 19.96 14.64 -21.56
C ASP A 125 19.83 15.96 -22.30
N ASP A 126 19.30 17.00 -21.64
CA ASP A 126 19.01 18.27 -22.29
C ASP A 126 20.26 19.06 -22.68
N THR A 127 21.38 18.84 -22.00
CA THR A 127 22.63 19.59 -22.22
C THR A 127 23.48 18.96 -23.30
N THR A 128 23.63 17.64 -23.25
CA THR A 128 24.53 16.84 -24.11
C THR A 128 23.79 16.21 -25.29
N HIS A 129 22.46 16.20 -25.25
CA HIS A 129 21.57 15.52 -26.21
C HIS A 129 21.86 14.01 -26.37
N GLN A 130 22.57 13.41 -25.41
CA GLN A 130 22.89 11.99 -25.40
C GLN A 130 21.79 11.20 -24.70
N ARG A 131 21.59 9.95 -25.15
CA ARG A 131 20.76 8.99 -24.41
C ARG A 131 21.49 8.54 -23.16
N LYS A 132 20.90 8.78 -21.99
CA LYS A 132 21.36 8.33 -20.69
C LYS A 132 20.43 7.26 -20.12
N ARG A 133 20.97 6.43 -19.24
CA ARG A 133 20.23 5.40 -18.50
C ARG A 133 20.67 5.40 -17.06
N ASN A 134 19.71 5.64 -16.16
CA ASN A 134 19.92 5.59 -14.71
C ASN A 134 19.18 4.39 -14.14
N SER A 135 19.81 3.64 -13.24
CA SER A 135 19.20 2.54 -12.50
C SER A 135 19.21 2.82 -11.00
N PHE A 136 18.11 2.50 -10.35
CA PHE A 136 17.87 2.73 -8.93
C PHE A 136 16.81 1.75 -8.41
N ARG A 137 16.71 1.63 -7.09
CA ARG A 137 15.59 0.95 -6.44
C ARG A 137 14.44 1.93 -6.28
N ALA A 138 13.23 1.53 -6.64
CA ALA A 138 12.03 2.35 -6.52
C ALA A 138 11.05 1.69 -5.55
N ASN A 139 10.49 2.49 -4.64
CA ASN A 139 9.31 2.15 -3.84
C ASN A 139 8.16 3.04 -4.29
N MET A 140 7.17 2.48 -4.98
CA MET A 140 6.02 3.18 -5.51
C MET A 140 4.76 2.82 -4.70
N LYS A 141 4.05 3.85 -4.26
CA LYS A 141 2.75 3.74 -3.58
C LYS A 141 1.67 4.36 -4.47
N PHE A 142 0.66 3.58 -4.83
CA PHE A 142 -0.48 4.02 -5.65
C PHE A 142 -1.73 4.19 -4.80
N PHE A 143 -2.36 5.36 -4.92
CA PHE A 143 -3.52 5.82 -4.15
C PHE A 143 -4.71 6.09 -5.08
N GLN A 144 -5.78 5.31 -5.01
CA GLN A 144 -6.99 5.51 -5.82
C GLN A 144 -7.84 6.68 -5.28
N TYR A 145 -8.35 7.56 -6.15
CA TYR A 145 -9.24 8.66 -5.76
C TYR A 145 -10.61 8.16 -5.29
N ASN A 146 -11.25 8.92 -4.39
CA ASN A 146 -12.53 8.57 -3.76
C ASN A 146 -13.75 9.32 -4.34
N SER A 147 -13.65 9.98 -5.50
CA SER A 147 -14.78 10.79 -6.02
C SER A 147 -15.96 9.97 -6.59
N SER A 148 -15.80 8.65 -6.68
CA SER A 148 -16.86 7.65 -6.84
C SER A 148 -16.25 6.29 -6.50
N THR A 149 -17.04 5.33 -6.02
CA THR A 149 -16.61 3.96 -5.65
C THR A 149 -15.97 3.15 -6.78
N ASP A 150 -15.83 3.73 -7.98
CA ASP A 150 -15.33 3.13 -9.22
C ASP A 150 -14.23 3.98 -9.89
N SER A 151 -13.55 4.87 -9.16
CA SER A 151 -12.52 5.73 -9.75
C SER A 151 -11.32 4.93 -10.26
N ARG A 152 -11.07 4.93 -11.57
CA ARG A 152 -9.94 4.22 -12.19
C ARG A 152 -8.65 5.04 -12.18
N GLN A 153 -8.51 5.97 -11.25
CA GLN A 153 -7.44 6.98 -11.25
C GLN A 153 -7.11 7.41 -9.83
N GLY A 154 -5.95 8.05 -9.68
CA GLY A 154 -5.36 8.30 -8.38
C GLY A 154 -4.13 9.19 -8.36
N ASN A 155 -3.53 9.28 -7.18
CA ASN A 155 -2.20 9.84 -6.95
C ASN A 155 -1.23 8.74 -6.55
N GLY A 156 0.05 9.05 -6.52
CA GLY A 156 1.06 8.16 -5.97
C GLY A 156 2.32 8.90 -5.59
N VAL A 157 3.14 8.20 -4.81
CA VAL A 157 4.45 8.65 -4.39
C VAL A 157 5.45 7.56 -4.75
N GLU A 158 6.59 7.98 -5.26
CA GLU A 158 7.74 7.13 -5.52
C GLU A 158 8.93 7.62 -4.70
N VAL A 159 9.62 6.69 -4.06
CA VAL A 159 10.91 6.92 -3.41
C VAL A 159 11.97 6.15 -4.18
N ASP A 160 12.86 6.88 -4.85
CA ASP A 160 14.02 6.30 -5.51
C ASP A 160 15.17 6.21 -4.50
N THR A 161 15.94 5.14 -4.54
CA THR A 161 17.16 4.93 -3.74
C THR A 161 18.29 4.45 -4.65
N ASP A 162 19.42 5.15 -4.64
CA ASP A 162 20.62 4.72 -5.37
C ASP A 162 21.45 3.68 -4.59
N ALA A 163 22.54 3.19 -5.17
CA ALA A 163 23.38 2.19 -4.51
C ALA A 163 24.18 2.73 -3.32
N GLN A 164 24.30 4.05 -3.18
CA GLN A 164 24.94 4.72 -2.05
C GLN A 164 23.94 4.98 -0.92
N GLY A 165 22.65 4.71 -1.14
CA GLY A 165 21.58 4.95 -0.17
C GLY A 165 21.06 6.39 -0.20
N ASN A 166 21.45 7.21 -1.18
CA ASN A 166 20.81 8.51 -1.37
C ASN A 166 19.39 8.29 -1.88
N THR A 167 18.48 9.17 -1.47
CA THR A 167 17.06 9.05 -1.81
C THR A 167 16.51 10.31 -2.42
N GLN A 168 15.47 10.16 -3.24
CA GLN A 168 14.59 11.25 -3.65
C GLN A 168 13.14 10.80 -3.64
N THR A 169 12.22 11.75 -3.45
CA THR A 169 10.78 11.50 -3.44
C THR A 169 10.12 12.23 -4.60
N LEU A 170 9.30 11.52 -5.35
CA LEU A 170 8.59 11.99 -6.53
C LEU A 170 7.10 11.77 -6.33
N ALA A 171 6.30 12.79 -6.63
CA ALA A 171 4.84 12.67 -6.66
C ALA A 171 4.36 12.47 -8.10
N PHE A 172 3.32 11.67 -8.27
CA PHE A 172 2.68 11.44 -9.56
C PHE A 172 1.16 11.28 -9.43
N SER A 173 0.45 11.47 -10.54
CA SER A 173 -0.94 11.04 -10.72
C SER A 173 -1.00 9.84 -11.66
N TRP A 174 -2.00 8.98 -11.54
CA TRP A 174 -2.17 7.83 -12.42
C TRP A 174 -3.62 7.60 -12.81
N LYS A 175 -3.85 6.87 -13.90
CA LYS A 175 -5.17 6.38 -14.32
C LYS A 175 -5.06 5.10 -15.16
N VAL A 176 -6.00 4.19 -14.95
CA VAL A 176 -6.32 3.11 -15.88
C VAL A 176 -7.30 3.66 -16.90
N LEU A 177 -6.88 3.66 -18.16
CA LEU A 177 -7.66 4.11 -19.31
C LEU A 177 -8.73 3.08 -19.66
N ASP A 178 -9.74 3.50 -20.44
CA ASP A 178 -10.83 2.61 -20.87
C ASP A 178 -10.36 1.40 -21.67
N ASN A 179 -9.18 1.50 -22.31
CA ASN A 179 -8.57 0.42 -23.05
C ASN A 179 -7.68 -0.51 -22.19
N GLY A 180 -7.58 -0.29 -20.87
CA GLY A 180 -6.73 -1.05 -19.95
C GLY A 180 -5.27 -0.56 -19.86
N ASN A 181 -4.89 0.47 -20.61
CA ASN A 181 -3.57 1.06 -20.43
C ASN A 181 -3.47 1.80 -19.09
N ILE A 182 -2.28 1.87 -18.52
CA ILE A 182 -2.03 2.63 -17.30
C ILE A 182 -1.20 3.86 -17.65
N GLU A 183 -1.74 5.05 -17.39
CA GLU A 183 -1.01 6.33 -17.50
C GLU A 183 -0.48 6.74 -16.12
N ILE A 184 0.79 7.15 -16.06
CA ILE A 184 1.45 7.73 -14.88
C ILE A 184 2.04 9.08 -15.29
N LYS A 185 1.67 10.14 -14.59
CA LYS A 185 2.14 11.51 -14.83
C LYS A 185 2.86 12.05 -13.61
N TYR A 186 4.15 12.34 -13.74
CA TYR A 186 4.93 12.94 -12.67
C TYR A 186 4.61 14.41 -12.50
N THR A 187 4.37 14.83 -11.26
CA THR A 187 3.87 16.17 -10.94
C THR A 187 4.91 17.25 -11.23
N LYS A 188 6.18 17.02 -10.88
CA LYS A 188 7.25 18.03 -11.00
C LYS A 188 7.68 18.25 -12.46
N THR A 189 7.91 17.19 -13.20
CA THR A 189 8.36 17.27 -14.61
C THR A 189 7.24 17.41 -15.61
N GLY A 190 6.04 16.95 -15.25
CA GLY A 190 4.95 16.79 -16.21
C GLY A 190 5.16 15.64 -17.19
N THR A 191 6.20 14.80 -17.04
CA THR A 191 6.42 13.63 -17.90
C THR A 191 5.27 12.64 -17.70
N ILE A 192 4.68 12.22 -18.81
CA ILE A 192 3.58 11.26 -18.86
C ILE A 192 4.12 9.96 -19.46
N PHE A 193 4.00 8.87 -18.71
CA PHE A 193 4.31 7.51 -19.13
C PHE A 193 3.02 6.73 -19.36
N ASN A 194 2.99 5.95 -20.43
CA ASN A 194 1.90 5.04 -20.73
C ASN A 194 2.40 3.59 -20.78
N LEU A 195 1.72 2.72 -20.05
CA LEU A 195 1.86 1.26 -20.04
C LEU A 195 0.81 0.69 -20.99
N ASP A 196 1.24 0.00 -22.04
CA ASP A 196 0.35 -0.57 -23.04
C ASP A 196 -0.04 -2.00 -22.67
N ILE A 197 -1.34 -2.24 -22.48
CA ILE A 197 -1.85 -3.56 -22.08
C ILE A 197 -1.72 -4.60 -23.20
N ASN A 198 -1.72 -4.16 -24.47
CA ASN A 198 -1.72 -5.02 -25.66
C ASN A 198 -0.32 -5.23 -26.26
N ALA A 199 0.69 -4.51 -25.76
CA ALA A 199 2.05 -4.61 -26.27
C ALA A 199 2.69 -5.96 -25.90
N THR A 200 2.96 -6.78 -26.93
CA THR A 200 3.52 -8.13 -26.72
C THR A 200 4.97 -8.11 -26.21
N ASN A 201 5.76 -7.12 -26.64
CA ASN A 201 7.20 -7.04 -26.34
C ASN A 201 7.56 -5.92 -25.34
N ASP A 202 6.78 -4.84 -25.30
CA ASP A 202 7.01 -3.67 -24.44
C ASP A 202 5.76 -3.35 -23.59
N GLY A 203 5.00 -4.37 -23.22
CA GLY A 203 3.84 -4.24 -22.34
C GLY A 203 4.21 -4.31 -20.88
N PHE A 204 3.21 -4.60 -20.06
CA PHE A 204 3.39 -4.86 -18.63
C PHE A 204 2.69 -6.14 -18.20
N HIS A 205 3.00 -6.55 -16.97
CA HIS A 205 2.27 -7.51 -16.19
C HIS A 205 1.95 -6.87 -14.85
N LEU A 206 0.70 -6.99 -14.40
CA LEU A 206 0.23 -6.53 -13.09
C LEU A 206 -0.63 -7.61 -12.46
N GLY A 207 -0.23 -8.11 -11.28
CA GLY A 207 -1.01 -9.08 -10.52
C GLY A 207 -0.26 -10.38 -10.28
N TYR A 208 -0.99 -11.45 -9.96
CA TYR A 208 -0.40 -12.66 -9.40
C TYR A 208 0.51 -13.40 -10.39
N ASP A 209 1.74 -13.66 -9.98
CA ASP A 209 2.69 -14.53 -10.67
C ASP A 209 2.76 -15.89 -9.97
N LYS A 210 2.31 -16.94 -10.66
CA LYS A 210 2.27 -18.31 -10.13
C LYS A 210 3.66 -18.88 -9.82
N THR A 211 4.69 -18.47 -10.57
CA THR A 211 6.06 -18.97 -10.41
C THR A 211 6.73 -18.36 -9.18
N LYS A 212 6.42 -17.09 -8.92
CA LYS A 212 6.95 -16.31 -7.80
C LYS A 212 6.12 -16.47 -6.52
N GLY A 213 4.83 -16.74 -6.62
CA GLY A 213 3.93 -16.94 -5.48
C GLY A 213 3.40 -15.65 -4.86
N TYR A 214 3.55 -14.51 -5.54
CA TYR A 214 3.13 -13.18 -5.10
C TYR A 214 2.75 -12.32 -6.31
N ASP A 215 2.17 -11.15 -6.04
CA ASP A 215 1.86 -10.18 -7.10
C ASP A 215 3.12 -9.46 -7.57
N THR A 216 3.28 -9.41 -8.89
CA THR A 216 4.34 -8.65 -9.54
C THR A 216 3.76 -7.52 -10.36
N PHE A 217 4.56 -6.47 -10.51
CA PHE A 217 4.30 -5.37 -11.41
C PHE A 217 5.60 -5.07 -12.15
N TYR A 218 5.70 -5.54 -13.39
CA TYR A 218 6.88 -5.33 -14.23
C TYR A 218 6.47 -4.93 -15.64
N GLY A 219 7.34 -4.22 -16.35
CA GLY A 219 7.05 -3.85 -17.73
C GLY A 219 7.85 -2.69 -18.25
N VAL A 220 7.38 -2.16 -19.37
CA VAL A 220 7.95 -1.00 -20.06
C VAL A 220 6.87 0.08 -20.17
N ALA A 221 7.14 1.27 -19.63
CA ALA A 221 6.32 2.45 -19.82
C ALA A 221 7.03 3.42 -20.77
N ARG A 222 6.35 3.83 -21.83
CA ARG A 222 6.89 4.78 -22.81
C ARG A 222 6.27 6.15 -22.59
N SER A 223 7.10 7.18 -22.60
CA SER A 223 6.57 8.53 -22.46
C SER A 223 5.78 8.95 -23.70
N THR A 224 4.67 9.65 -23.49
CA THR A 224 3.81 10.17 -24.57
C THR A 224 4.14 11.62 -24.92
N ASN A 225 4.88 12.33 -24.08
CA ASN A 225 5.24 13.73 -24.25
C ASN A 225 6.76 13.99 -24.19
N THR A 226 7.56 12.95 -24.03
CA THR A 226 9.02 12.99 -24.12
C THR A 226 9.52 11.74 -24.85
N THR A 227 10.84 11.58 -24.99
CA THR A 227 11.47 10.36 -25.51
C THR A 227 11.85 9.37 -24.39
N ASP A 228 11.38 9.62 -23.17
CA ASP A 228 11.79 8.87 -22.00
C ASP A 228 11.13 7.48 -21.98
N VAL A 229 11.87 6.48 -21.52
CA VAL A 229 11.42 5.10 -21.40
C VAL A 229 11.76 4.59 -20.00
N MET A 230 10.74 4.14 -19.29
CA MET A 230 10.86 3.54 -17.97
C MET A 230 10.72 2.02 -18.09
N ARG A 231 11.62 1.29 -17.45
CA ARG A 231 11.56 -0.17 -17.33
C ARG A 231 11.64 -0.53 -15.86
N PHE A 232 10.82 -1.45 -15.39
CA PHE A 232 10.76 -1.79 -13.97
C PHE A 232 10.44 -3.26 -13.72
N ASP A 233 10.88 -3.73 -12.57
CA ASP A 233 10.52 -5.02 -11.98
C ASP A 233 10.25 -4.80 -10.49
N LEU A 234 8.96 -4.72 -10.15
CA LEU A 234 8.48 -4.44 -8.82
C LEU A 234 7.71 -5.65 -8.28
N ALA A 235 7.84 -5.85 -6.98
CA ALA A 235 7.08 -6.84 -6.23
C ALA A 235 6.16 -6.14 -5.24
N ARG A 236 4.97 -6.69 -5.06
CA ARG A 236 4.02 -6.17 -4.07
C ARG A 236 4.59 -6.33 -2.67
N GLN A 237 4.61 -5.23 -1.92
CA GLN A 237 5.01 -5.24 -0.53
C GLN A 237 3.86 -5.60 0.40
N ARG A 238 4.19 -6.34 1.46
CA ARG A 238 3.25 -6.70 2.52
C ARG A 238 3.04 -5.51 3.44
N PRO A 239 1.81 -5.29 3.92
CA PRO A 239 1.60 -4.56 5.15
C PRO A 239 2.46 -5.15 6.27
N ALA A 240 3.26 -4.31 6.92
CA ALA A 240 4.24 -4.74 7.93
C ALA A 240 3.61 -5.44 9.17
N SER A 241 2.29 -5.49 9.30
CA SER A 241 1.55 -6.15 10.39
C SER A 241 1.35 -7.68 10.20
N ALA A 242 1.77 -8.28 9.09
CA ALA A 242 1.60 -9.72 8.86
C ALA A 242 2.70 -10.56 9.56
N LYS A 243 2.31 -11.34 10.59
CA LYS A 243 3.16 -12.13 11.51
C LYS A 243 4.03 -13.27 10.93
N ALA A 244 4.48 -13.21 9.68
CA ALA A 244 5.37 -14.23 9.11
C ALA A 244 6.54 -13.59 8.34
N GLN A 245 7.77 -13.91 8.75
CA GLN A 245 9.01 -13.56 8.06
C GLN A 245 8.96 -13.98 6.58
N ASN A 246 9.25 -13.02 5.69
CA ASN A 246 9.50 -13.20 4.25
C ASN A 246 8.34 -13.71 3.39
N ALA A 247 7.26 -12.95 3.25
CA ALA A 247 6.29 -13.24 2.19
C ALA A 247 5.79 -11.96 1.51
N LEU A 248 6.17 -11.78 0.25
CA LEU A 248 5.54 -10.81 -0.65
C LEU A 248 4.03 -11.11 -0.77
N THR A 249 3.20 -10.09 -1.00
CA THR A 249 1.72 -10.19 -0.89
C THR A 249 1.03 -10.45 -2.21
N ARG A 250 -0.25 -10.82 -2.09
CA ARG A 250 -1.23 -10.88 -3.18
C ARG A 250 -2.32 -9.84 -2.96
N ALA A 251 -2.81 -9.19 -4.02
CA ALA A 251 -4.07 -8.46 -4.00
C ALA A 251 -5.23 -9.43 -3.72
N SER A 252 -6.34 -8.92 -3.19
CA SER A 252 -7.53 -9.73 -2.95
C SER A 252 -8.16 -10.29 -4.24
N SER A 253 -7.90 -9.66 -5.39
CA SER A 253 -8.29 -10.10 -6.72
C SER A 253 -7.34 -11.19 -7.23
N LYS A 254 -7.88 -12.23 -7.89
CA LYS A 254 -7.07 -13.25 -8.56
C LYS A 254 -6.69 -12.87 -10.01
N ALA A 255 -7.05 -11.65 -10.42
CA ALA A 255 -6.86 -11.17 -11.78
C ALA A 255 -5.41 -10.74 -12.01
N SER A 256 -4.94 -10.98 -13.23
CA SER A 256 -3.67 -10.46 -13.73
C SER A 256 -3.94 -9.71 -15.03
N PHE A 257 -3.25 -8.60 -15.22
CA PHE A 257 -3.44 -7.64 -16.30
C PHE A 257 -2.16 -7.46 -17.08
N GLY A 258 -2.29 -6.97 -18.32
CA GLY A 258 -1.18 -6.81 -19.24
C GLY A 258 -0.77 -8.09 -19.96
N SER A 259 -0.19 -7.92 -21.15
CA SER A 259 0.17 -9.02 -22.06
C SER A 259 1.64 -9.44 -22.00
N ALA A 260 2.44 -8.85 -21.09
CA ALA A 260 3.87 -9.18 -20.97
C ALA A 260 4.06 -10.61 -20.47
N LYS A 261 4.51 -11.49 -21.37
CA LYS A 261 4.64 -12.94 -21.11
C LYS A 261 5.82 -13.31 -20.22
N ALA A 262 6.81 -12.43 -20.11
CA ALA A 262 8.01 -12.66 -19.31
C ALA A 262 8.55 -11.32 -18.80
N ASN A 263 9.21 -11.38 -17.65
CA ASN A 263 10.01 -10.28 -17.14
C ASN A 263 11.42 -10.35 -17.73
N ASP A 264 11.74 -9.40 -18.62
CA ASP A 264 13.04 -9.27 -19.27
C ASP A 264 13.84 -8.04 -18.78
N TYR A 265 13.44 -7.46 -17.64
CA TYR A 265 14.05 -6.24 -17.08
C TYR A 265 15.59 -6.34 -17.00
N ALA A 266 16.12 -7.47 -16.53
CA ALA A 266 17.56 -7.69 -16.40
C ALA A 266 18.32 -7.60 -17.73
N LYS A 267 17.69 -8.00 -18.86
CA LYS A 267 18.30 -7.92 -20.19
C LYS A 267 18.35 -6.47 -20.68
N ASN A 268 17.30 -5.72 -20.43
CA ASN A 268 17.13 -4.36 -20.94
C ASN A 268 17.73 -3.26 -20.04
N SER A 269 18.07 -3.60 -18.79
CA SER A 269 18.76 -2.70 -17.84
C SER A 269 20.29 -2.77 -17.94
N ALA A 270 20.84 -3.66 -18.77
CA ALA A 270 22.28 -3.80 -18.95
C ALA A 270 22.94 -2.49 -19.44
N GLY A 271 23.96 -2.02 -18.70
CA GLY A 271 24.70 -0.80 -19.01
C GLY A 271 24.03 0.51 -18.55
N ALA A 272 23.00 0.44 -17.69
CA ALA A 272 22.53 1.60 -16.95
C ALA A 272 23.52 1.98 -15.84
N VAL A 273 23.75 3.28 -15.66
CA VAL A 273 24.57 3.81 -14.57
C VAL A 273 23.72 3.85 -13.31
N ASN A 274 24.25 3.39 -12.18
CA ASN A 274 23.52 3.52 -10.92
C ASN A 274 23.46 4.99 -10.50
N GLY A 275 22.27 5.46 -10.17
CA GLY A 275 22.06 6.82 -9.70
C GLY A 275 20.59 7.19 -9.72
N LEU A 276 20.25 8.19 -8.90
CA LEU A 276 18.92 8.78 -8.89
C LEU A 276 18.56 9.34 -10.27
N ARG A 277 17.26 9.40 -10.60
CA ARG A 277 16.81 10.00 -11.86
C ARG A 277 17.00 11.52 -11.80
N GLU A 278 17.46 12.11 -12.91
CA GLU A 278 17.71 13.55 -13.04
C GLU A 278 16.48 14.33 -13.56
N ARG A 279 15.41 13.61 -13.93
CA ARG A 279 14.13 14.15 -14.40
C ARG A 279 13.00 13.72 -13.47
#